data_AF-A0A816K0S8-F1
#
_entry.id   AF-A0A816K0S8-F1
#
_cell.length_a   1.000
_cell.length_b   1.000
_cell.length_c   1.000
_cell.angle_alpha   90.00
_cell.angle_beta   90.00
_cell.angle_gamma   90.00
#
_symmetry.space_group_name_H-M   'P 1'
#
loop_
_entity.id
_entity.type
_entity.pdbx_description
1 polymer ?
#
loop_
_entity_poly.entity_id
_entity_poly.type
_entity_poly.pdbx_seq_one_letter_code
_entity_poly.pdbx_strand_id
1 'polypeptide(L)'
;MNLLQEMGMAAMAYKAKGNDDKQSCVLLILGFNGALRYWWDNSLDNVTRESIINHTETRTIENTEGELEQVETQNAVEVLIHTITMHFIGNPKEELESKKNNLNQFKVSDIRRFQMV
;
A
#
# COMPACT_ATOMS: atom_id res chain seq x y z
N MET A 1 -14.71 -4.22 7.21
CA MET A 1 -14.37 -3.36 6.06
C MET A 1 -12.91 -3.58 5.73
N ASN A 2 -12.58 -3.68 4.45
CA ASN A 2 -11.20 -3.81 3.99
C ASN A 2 -10.62 -2.40 3.83
N LEU A 3 -9.55 -2.07 4.55
CA LEU A 3 -8.90 -0.76 4.54
C LEU A 3 -8.62 -0.25 3.11
N LEU A 4 -8.23 -1.16 2.22
CA LEU A 4 -7.95 -0.85 0.81
C LEU A 4 -9.20 -0.39 0.05
N GLN A 5 -10.36 -0.97 0.36
CA GLN A 5 -11.63 -0.54 -0.24
C GLN A 5 -12.03 0.85 0.25
N GLU A 6 -11.83 1.16 1.54
CA GLU A 6 -12.10 2.49 2.10
C GLU A 6 -11.20 3.56 1.47
N MET A 7 -9.90 3.27 1.32
CA MET A 7 -8.96 4.16 0.64
C MET A 7 -9.33 4.38 -0.84
N GLY A 8 -9.74 3.31 -1.55
CA GLY A 8 -10.22 3.40 -2.93
C GLY A 8 -11.48 4.26 -3.05
N MET A 9 -12.45 4.08 -2.15
CA MET A 9 -13.67 4.89 -2.12
C MET A 9 -13.37 6.38 -1.85
N ALA A 10 -12.47 6.66 -0.90
CA ALA A 10 -12.06 8.03 -0.60
C ALA A 10 -11.34 8.69 -1.79
N ALA A 11 -10.43 7.98 -2.46
CA ALA A 11 -9.80 8.47 -3.68
C ALA A 11 -10.82 8.80 -4.78
N MET A 12 -11.78 7.89 -5.03
CA MET A 12 -12.83 8.13 -6.02
C MET A 12 -13.68 9.34 -5.66
N ALA A 13 -14.01 9.54 -4.38
CA ALA A 13 -14.74 10.72 -3.92
C ALA A 13 -13.95 12.02 -4.13
N TYR A 14 -12.63 12.01 -3.95
CA TYR A 14 -11.78 13.16 -4.24
C TYR A 14 -11.72 13.47 -5.74
N LYS A 15 -11.54 12.45 -6.58
CA LYS A 15 -11.60 12.60 -8.05
C LYS A 15 -12.96 13.11 -8.53
N ALA A 16 -14.06 12.61 -7.95
CA ALA A 16 -15.42 13.06 -8.28
C ALA A 16 -15.67 14.54 -7.94
N LYS A 17 -14.88 15.12 -7.02
CA LYS A 17 -14.89 16.55 -6.70
C LYS A 17 -14.03 17.39 -7.65
N GLY A 18 -13.44 16.80 -8.68
CA GLY A 18 -12.59 17.47 -9.66
C GLY A 18 -11.11 17.56 -9.27
N ASN A 19 -10.67 16.83 -8.24
CA ASN A 19 -9.24 16.77 -7.90
C ASN A 19 -8.50 15.86 -8.89
N ASP A 20 -7.28 16.25 -9.26
CA ASP A 20 -6.38 15.36 -10.01
C ASP A 20 -5.90 14.19 -9.13
N ASP A 21 -5.21 13.23 -9.73
CA ASP A 21 -4.77 12.02 -9.02
C ASP A 21 -3.75 12.35 -7.92
N LYS A 22 -2.84 13.28 -8.19
CA LYS A 22 -1.85 13.76 -7.22
C LYS A 22 -2.51 14.43 -6.02
N GLN A 23 -3.46 15.33 -6.24
CA GLN A 23 -4.25 16.00 -5.21
C GLN A 23 -5.05 14.98 -4.39
N SER A 24 -5.67 14.02 -5.05
CA SER A 24 -6.40 12.93 -4.39
C SER A 24 -5.47 12.07 -3.51
N CYS A 25 -4.25 11.78 -3.99
CA CYS A 25 -3.21 11.09 -3.25
C CYS A 25 -2.78 11.88 -2.00
N VAL A 26 -2.53 13.19 -2.13
CA VAL A 26 -2.19 14.06 -0.99
C VAL A 26 -3.33 14.13 0.04
N LEU A 27 -4.59 14.25 -0.41
CA LEU A 27 -5.75 14.25 0.47
C LEU A 27 -5.93 12.93 1.23
N LEU A 28 -5.62 11.80 0.60
CA LEU A 28 -5.57 10.51 1.29
C LEU A 28 -4.50 10.48 2.38
N ILE A 29 -3.28 10.94 2.07
CA ILE A 29 -2.15 10.99 3.01
C ILE A 29 -2.47 11.89 4.21
N LEU A 30 -3.13 13.03 3.99
CA LEU A 30 -3.58 13.92 5.07
C LEU A 30 -4.58 13.24 6.02
N GLY A 31 -5.35 12.26 5.52
CA GLY A 31 -6.25 11.43 6.31
C GLY A 31 -5.55 10.31 7.10
N PHE A 32 -4.25 10.09 6.90
CA PHE A 32 -3.53 9.03 7.62
C PHE A 32 -3.42 9.35 9.11
N ASN A 33 -3.63 8.31 9.93
CA ASN A 33 -3.45 8.38 11.38
C ASN A 33 -2.68 7.15 11.89
N GLY A 34 -2.28 7.19 13.16
CA GLY A 34 -1.69 6.05 13.86
C GLY A 34 -0.51 5.42 13.14
N ALA A 35 -0.56 4.09 12.97
CA ALA A 35 0.51 3.30 12.35
C ALA A 35 0.78 3.71 10.88
N LEU A 36 -0.26 4.07 10.12
CA LEU A 36 -0.12 4.46 8.72
C LEU A 36 0.59 5.81 8.59
N ARG A 37 0.25 6.76 9.46
CA ARG A 37 0.93 8.06 9.52
C ARG A 37 2.38 7.92 9.98
N TYR A 38 2.61 7.10 11.00
CA TYR A 38 3.96 6.83 11.50
C TYR A 38 4.85 6.21 10.42
N TRP A 39 4.34 5.21 9.69
CA TRP A 39 5.03 4.60 8.55
C TRP A 39 5.36 5.62 7.46
N TRP A 40 4.37 6.43 7.05
CA TRP A 40 4.57 7.43 6.01
C TRP A 40 5.66 8.46 6.37
N ASP A 41 5.65 8.96 7.61
CA ASP A 41 6.59 9.99 8.06
C ASP A 41 7.98 9.44 8.38
N ASN A 42 8.09 8.21 8.93
CA ASN A 42 9.33 7.70 9.51
C ASN A 42 9.98 6.56 8.72
N SER A 43 9.23 5.81 7.90
CA SER A 43 9.76 4.64 7.19
C SER A 43 10.14 4.91 5.73
N LEU A 44 9.59 5.96 5.12
CA LEU A 44 9.90 6.35 3.75
C LEU A 44 10.87 7.54 3.75
N ASP A 45 11.82 7.54 2.83
CA ASP A 45 12.65 8.71 2.55
C ASP A 45 11.86 9.78 1.80
N ASN A 46 12.30 11.04 1.91
CA ASN A 46 11.61 12.14 1.24
C ASN A 46 11.52 11.95 -0.28
N VAL A 47 12.60 11.45 -0.88
CA VAL A 47 12.67 11.17 -2.32
C VAL A 47 11.63 10.12 -2.72
N THR A 48 11.46 9.06 -1.92
CA THR A 48 10.46 8.02 -2.17
C THR A 48 9.04 8.57 -2.04
N ARG A 49 8.76 9.39 -1.01
CA ARG A 49 7.46 10.04 -0.87
C ARG A 49 7.12 10.94 -2.05
N GLU A 50 8.08 11.75 -2.50
CA GLU A 50 7.90 12.62 -3.67
C GLU A 50 7.72 11.80 -4.95
N SER A 51 8.43 10.69 -5.09
CA SER A 51 8.27 9.77 -6.21
C SER A 51 6.88 9.14 -6.24
N ILE A 52 6.31 8.77 -5.08
CA ILE A 52 4.94 8.23 -4.98
C ILE A 52 3.91 9.30 -5.36
N ILE A 53 4.03 10.52 -4.81
CA ILE A 53 3.06 11.60 -5.04
C ILE A 53 3.09 12.10 -6.49
N ASN A 54 4.26 12.12 -7.13
CA ASN A 54 4.43 12.59 -8.50
C ASN A 54 4.48 11.46 -9.53
N HIS A 55 4.09 10.23 -9.16
CA HIS A 55 4.18 9.10 -10.05
C HIS A 55 3.24 9.28 -11.26
N THR A 56 3.83 9.17 -12.46
CA THR A 56 3.12 9.10 -13.73
C THR A 56 3.48 7.79 -14.42
N GLU A 57 2.48 7.19 -15.08
CA GLU A 57 2.65 6.02 -15.92
C GLU A 57 2.34 6.40 -17.36
N THR A 58 3.29 6.09 -18.25
CA THR A 58 3.08 6.19 -19.70
C THR A 58 2.32 4.95 -20.16
N ARG A 59 1.06 5.13 -20.56
CA ARG A 59 0.24 4.07 -21.11
C ARG A 59 0.11 4.25 -22.62
N THR A 60 0.36 3.17 -23.36
CA THR A 60 0.07 3.13 -24.78
C THR A 60 -1.42 2.89 -24.97
N ILE A 61 -2.11 3.81 -25.62
CA ILE A 61 -3.53 3.73 -25.93
C ILE A 61 -3.68 3.74 -27.45
N GLU A 62 -4.54 2.86 -27.98
CA GLU A 62 -4.92 2.91 -29.38
C GLU A 62 -5.94 4.03 -29.57
N ASN A 63 -5.64 5.00 -30.42
CA ASN A 63 -6.57 6.07 -30.75
C ASN A 63 -7.69 5.56 -31.67
N THR A 64 -8.70 6.38 -31.91
CA THR A 64 -9.86 6.02 -32.76
C THR A 64 -9.47 5.68 -34.21
N GLU A 65 -8.25 6.02 -34.62
CA GLU A 65 -7.68 5.79 -35.97
C GLU A 65 -6.78 4.54 -36.03
N GLY A 66 -6.61 3.80 -34.93
CA GLY A 66 -5.79 2.59 -34.86
C GLY A 66 -4.29 2.85 -34.67
N GLU A 67 -3.90 4.08 -34.34
CA GLU A 67 -2.51 4.41 -34.01
C GLU A 67 -2.25 4.29 -32.51
N LEU A 68 -1.06 3.83 -32.16
CA LEU A 68 -0.62 3.68 -30.78
C LEU A 68 -0.05 5.01 -30.26
N GLU A 69 -0.79 5.69 -29.41
CA GLU A 69 -0.36 6.91 -28.73
C GLU A 69 0.15 6.60 -27.33
N GLN A 70 1.27 7.23 -26.94
CA GLN A 70 1.75 7.18 -25.56
C GLN A 70 1.14 8.35 -24.79
N VAL A 71 0.32 8.03 -23.78
CA VAL A 71 -0.32 9.02 -22.92
C VAL A 71 0.26 8.88 -21.52
N GLU A 72 0.81 9.97 -21.00
CA GLU A 72 1.19 10.05 -19.59
C GLU A 72 -0.05 10.26 -18.73
N THR A 73 -0.29 9.30 -17.82
CA THR A 73 -1.41 9.34 -16.88
C THR A 73 -0.89 9.33 -15.45
N GLN A 74 -1.48 10.14 -14.58
CA GLN A 74 -1.13 10.12 -13.16
C GLN A 74 -1.79 8.91 -12.47
N ASN A 75 -0.99 8.15 -11.74
CA ASN A 75 -1.42 6.95 -11.01
C ASN A 75 -0.81 6.89 -9.59
N ALA A 76 -0.48 8.05 -9.02
CA ALA A 76 0.02 8.23 -7.66
C ALA A 76 -0.86 7.55 -6.60
N VAL A 77 -2.20 7.60 -6.74
CA VAL A 77 -3.13 6.93 -5.81
C VAL A 77 -2.94 5.40 -5.84
N GLU A 78 -2.83 4.82 -7.03
CA GLU A 78 -2.66 3.37 -7.20
C GLU A 78 -1.32 2.91 -6.63
N VAL A 79 -0.25 3.65 -6.92
CA VAL A 79 1.09 3.38 -6.39
C VAL A 79 1.11 3.51 -4.86
N LEU A 80 0.44 4.50 -4.29
CA LEU A 80 0.31 4.65 -2.83
C LEU A 80 -0.39 3.44 -2.20
N ILE A 81 -1.54 3.03 -2.75
CA ILE A 81 -2.31 1.87 -2.26
C ILE A 81 -1.49 0.58 -2.38
N HIS A 82 -0.77 0.40 -3.50
CA HIS A 82 0.09 -0.75 -3.73
C HIS A 82 1.25 -0.78 -2.70
N THR A 83 1.89 0.35 -2.46
CA THR A 83 3.01 0.46 -1.52
C THR A 83 2.56 0.17 -0.09
N ILE A 84 1.39 0.67 0.31
CA ILE A 84 0.77 0.37 1.61
C ILE A 84 0.44 -1.13 1.72
N THR A 85 -0.14 -1.71 0.67
CA THR A 85 -0.44 -3.15 0.61
C THR A 85 0.84 -3.97 0.80
N MET A 86 1.89 -3.65 0.05
CA MET A 86 3.18 -4.33 0.14
C MET A 86 3.82 -4.22 1.53
N HIS A 87 3.67 -3.08 2.20
CA HIS A 87 4.25 -2.87 3.52
C HIS A 87 3.45 -3.54 4.65
N PHE A 88 2.13 -3.35 4.69
CA PHE A 88 1.28 -3.76 5.81
C PHE A 88 0.75 -5.19 5.68
N ILE A 89 0.50 -5.65 4.46
CA ILE A 89 0.02 -7.03 4.22
C ILE A 89 1.23 -7.95 3.99
N GLY A 90 2.32 -7.43 3.40
CA GLY A 90 3.57 -8.17 3.25
C GLY A 90 3.44 -9.33 2.26
N ASN A 91 4.56 -9.71 1.64
CA ASN A 91 4.61 -10.90 0.79
C ASN A 91 4.14 -12.13 1.60
N PRO A 92 3.25 -12.99 1.06
CA PRO A 92 2.73 -14.17 1.77
C PRO A 92 3.80 -15.19 2.22
N LYS A 93 5.07 -14.98 1.84
CA LYS A 93 6.22 -15.77 2.29
C LYS A 93 6.66 -15.43 3.72
N GLU A 94 6.57 -14.18 4.17
CA GLU A 94 7.05 -13.76 5.49
C GLU A 94 6.02 -14.03 6.62
N GLU A 95 4.72 -13.97 6.32
CA GLU A 95 3.68 -14.35 7.28
C GLU A 95 3.77 -15.83 7.70
N LEU A 96 4.24 -16.72 6.81
CA LEU A 96 4.42 -18.13 7.14
C LEU A 96 5.56 -18.34 8.15
N GLU A 97 6.62 -17.53 8.10
CA GLU A 97 7.76 -17.65 9.01
C GLU A 97 7.46 -17.09 10.40
N SER A 98 6.76 -15.96 10.50
CA SER A 98 6.32 -15.41 11.80
C SER A 98 5.32 -16.32 12.52
N LYS A 99 4.44 -17.00 11.77
CA LYS A 99 3.49 -17.97 12.33
C LYS A 99 4.18 -19.28 12.74
N LYS A 100 5.20 -19.72 11.99
CA LYS A 100 6.06 -20.86 12.35
C LYS A 100 6.88 -20.61 13.62
N ASN A 101 7.45 -19.42 13.78
CA ASN A 101 8.20 -19.07 14.99
C ASN A 101 7.30 -19.01 16.24
N ASN A 102 6.04 -18.57 16.12
CA ASN A 102 5.09 -18.63 17.24
C ASN A 102 4.71 -20.08 17.59
N LEU A 103 4.48 -20.95 16.59
CA LEU A 103 4.16 -22.37 16.84
C LEU A 103 5.33 -23.14 17.48
N ASN A 104 6.57 -22.85 17.07
CA ASN A 104 7.75 -23.51 17.66
C ASN A 104 7.96 -23.10 19.11
N GLN A 105 7.69 -21.83 19.45
CA GLN A 105 7.79 -21.33 20.82
C GLN A 105 6.72 -21.95 21.73
N PHE A 106 5.49 -22.11 21.23
CA PHE A 106 4.42 -22.79 21.98
C PHE A 106 4.74 -24.27 22.20
N LYS A 107 5.15 -25.00 21.15
CA LYS A 107 5.54 -26.42 21.27
C LYS A 107 6.71 -26.65 22.22
N VAL A 108 7.74 -25.82 22.16
CA VAL A 108 8.91 -25.94 23.05
C VAL A 108 8.57 -25.63 24.51
N SER A 109 7.64 -24.70 24.75
CA SER A 109 7.18 -24.35 26.10
C SER A 109 6.31 -25.45 26.72
N ASP A 110 5.46 -26.11 25.92
CA ASP A 110 4.63 -27.21 26.39
C ASP A 110 5.44 -28.48 26.67
N ILE A 111 6.43 -28.83 25.82
CA ILE A 111 7.26 -30.04 26.04
C ILE A 111 8.12 -29.92 27.30
N ARG A 112 8.65 -28.72 27.61
CA ARG A 112 9.44 -28.50 28.85
C ARG A 112 8.61 -28.63 30.12
N ARG A 113 7.28 -28.46 30.06
CA ARG A 113 6.39 -28.62 31.22
C ARG A 113 6.11 -30.09 31.57
N PHE A 114 6.28 -31.01 30.63
CA PHE A 114 6.02 -32.45 30.86
C PHE A 114 7.26 -33.27 31.27
N GLN A 115 8.45 -32.66 31.34
CA GLN A 115 9.68 -33.34 31.78
C GLN A 115 10.09 -33.01 33.23
N MET A 116 9.26 -32.31 33.99
CA MET A 116 9.54 -31.97 35.39
C MET A 116 8.46 -32.52 36.34
N VAL A 117 8.10 -33.79 36.16
CA VAL A 117 7.46 -34.67 37.16
C VAL A 117 8.16 -36.02 37.11
#